data_AF-A0A6N7XZ92-F1
#
_entry.id   AF-A0A6N7XZ92-F1
#
_cell.length_a   1.000
_cell.length_b   1.000
_cell.length_c   1.000
_cell.angle_alpha   90.00
_cell.angle_beta   90.00
_cell.angle_gamma   90.00
#
_symmetry.space_group_name_H-M   'P 1'
#
loop_
_entity.id
_entity.type
_entity.pdbx_description
1 polymer ?
#
loop_
_entity_poly.entity_id
_entity_poly.type
_entity_poly.pdbx_seq_one_letter_code
_entity_poly.pdbx_strand_id
1 'polypeptide(L)'
;MKVKFKKWNCITRVGWHCNENLGIELIDEEDGGVIAKATINPDIELLDNQVAIKDYTENAGMVEALLSAGVISRYIKSVPAGFMMVPVYEISEEFKKEVERAEEE
;
A
#
# COMPACT_ATOMS: atom_id res chain seq x y z
N MET A 1 -2.94 -1.57 -10.60
CA MET A 1 -1.58 -2.05 -10.95
C MET A 1 -1.48 -3.53 -10.60
N LYS A 2 -0.73 -4.34 -11.36
CA LYS A 2 -0.54 -5.77 -11.05
C LYS A 2 0.62 -5.96 -10.07
N VAL A 3 0.43 -6.81 -9.06
CA VAL A 3 1.42 -7.13 -8.02
C VAL A 3 1.50 -8.64 -7.84
N LYS A 4 2.71 -9.21 -7.87
CA LYS A 4 2.94 -10.59 -7.43
C LYS A 4 3.22 -10.58 -5.93
N PHE A 5 2.32 -11.15 -5.13
CA PHE A 5 2.52 -11.27 -3.69
C PHE A 5 2.46 -12.73 -3.27
N LYS A 6 3.60 -13.28 -2.82
CA LYS A 6 3.75 -14.71 -2.52
C LYS A 6 3.28 -15.55 -3.72
N LYS A 7 2.27 -16.41 -3.54
CA LYS A 7 1.73 -17.24 -4.61
C LYS A 7 0.66 -16.53 -5.47
N TRP A 8 0.10 -15.42 -4.99
CA TRP A 8 -1.04 -14.75 -5.60
C TRP A 8 -0.62 -13.77 -6.69
N ASN A 9 -1.44 -13.68 -7.73
CA ASN A 9 -1.42 -12.59 -8.70
C ASN A 9 -2.50 -11.61 -8.28
N CYS A 10 -2.11 -10.37 -7.98
CA CYS A 10 -3.01 -9.40 -7.39
C CYS A 10 -3.13 -8.16 -8.27
N ILE A 11 -4.25 -7.45 -8.11
CA ILE A 11 -4.44 -6.08 -8.56
C ILE A 11 -4.52 -5.19 -7.31
N THR A 12 -3.89 -4.02 -7.36
CA THR A 12 -4.03 -3.01 -6.32
C THR A 12 -5.41 -2.37 -6.36
N ARG A 13 -6.04 -2.26 -5.19
CA ARG A 13 -7.20 -1.39 -4.96
C ARG A 13 -6.78 -0.24 -4.07
N VAL A 14 -7.07 0.97 -4.53
CA VAL A 14 -6.87 2.22 -3.78
C VAL A 14 -8.09 2.47 -2.89
N GLY A 15 -7.85 3.00 -1.71
CA GLY A 15 -8.87 3.53 -0.81
C GLY A 15 -8.26 4.53 0.16
N TRP A 16 -9.05 5.04 1.10
CA TRP A 16 -8.58 6.00 2.09
C TRP A 16 -8.97 5.55 3.50
N HIS A 17 -8.06 5.77 4.45
CA HIS A 17 -8.36 5.61 5.87
C HIS A 17 -9.15 6.81 6.39
N CYS A 18 -9.65 6.71 7.62
CA CYS A 18 -10.53 7.74 8.21
C CYS A 18 -9.87 9.12 8.44
N ASN A 19 -8.55 9.20 8.38
CA ASN A 19 -7.75 10.43 8.47
C ASN A 19 -7.10 10.78 7.12
N GLU A 20 -7.72 10.37 6.01
CA GLU A 20 -7.31 10.70 4.63
C GLU A 20 -5.98 10.08 4.18
N ASN A 21 -5.30 9.33 5.05
CA ASN A 21 -4.13 8.55 4.65
C ASN A 21 -4.48 7.52 3.56
N LEU A 22 -3.61 7.42 2.56
CA LEU A 22 -3.76 6.50 1.44
C LEU A 22 -3.73 5.02 1.89
N GLY A 23 -4.77 4.30 1.48
CA GLY A 23 -5.00 2.87 1.67
C GLY A 23 -4.67 2.08 0.41
N ILE A 24 -3.96 0.95 0.55
CA ILE A 24 -3.75 0.01 -0.55
C ILE A 24 -4.14 -1.39 -0.10
N GLU A 25 -4.98 -2.05 -0.90
CA GLU A 25 -5.34 -3.46 -0.76
C GLU A 25 -4.86 -4.25 -1.97
N LEU A 26 -4.49 -5.51 -1.76
CA LEU A 26 -4.22 -6.47 -2.82
C LEU A 26 -5.45 -7.35 -3.01
N ILE A 27 -6.02 -7.31 -4.21
CA ILE A 27 -7.18 -8.09 -4.63
C ILE A 27 -6.71 -9.21 -5.55
N ASP A 28 -7.16 -10.44 -5.35
CA ASP A 28 -6.85 -11.56 -6.24
C ASP A 28 -7.39 -11.27 -7.66
N GLU A 29 -6.54 -11.44 -8.66
CA GLU A 29 -6.90 -11.22 -10.06
C GLU A 29 -7.91 -12.26 -10.57
N GLU A 30 -7.92 -13.48 -10.01
CA GLU A 30 -8.74 -14.59 -10.51
C GLU A 30 -10.18 -14.55 -9.97
N ASP A 31 -10.35 -14.30 -8.67
CA ASP A 31 -11.66 -14.38 -8.00
C ASP A 31 -12.14 -13.07 -7.36
N GLY A 32 -11.32 -12.02 -7.36
CA GLY A 32 -11.66 -10.72 -6.78
C GLY A 32 -11.62 -10.68 -5.25
N GLY A 33 -11.13 -11.74 -4.59
CA GLY A 33 -11.00 -11.83 -3.14
C GLY A 33 -9.93 -10.88 -2.58
N VAL A 34 -10.12 -10.38 -1.36
CA VAL A 34 -9.10 -9.57 -0.69
C VAL A 34 -7.99 -10.49 -0.18
N ILE A 35 -6.77 -10.34 -0.73
CA ILE A 35 -5.58 -11.11 -0.32
C ILE A 35 -4.90 -10.47 0.87
N ALA A 36 -4.71 -9.14 0.84
CA ALA A 36 -4.02 -8.43 1.92
C ALA A 36 -4.40 -6.94 1.96
N LYS A 37 -4.39 -6.37 3.17
CA LYS A 37 -4.30 -4.91 3.36
C LYS A 37 -2.82 -4.53 3.41
N ALA A 38 -2.31 -3.92 2.35
CA ALA A 38 -0.89 -3.65 2.21
C ALA A 38 -0.42 -2.48 3.10
N THR A 39 -1.31 -1.51 3.36
CA THR A 39 -1.03 -0.39 4.25
C THR A 39 -1.61 -0.58 5.64
N ILE A 40 -1.02 0.12 6.60
CA ILE A 40 -1.57 0.33 7.94
C ILE A 40 -1.73 1.83 8.16
N ASN A 41 -2.78 2.23 8.88
CA ASN A 41 -2.99 3.63 9.19
C ASN A 41 -2.26 4.05 10.48
N PRO A 42 -1.24 4.92 10.42
CA PRO A 42 -0.70 5.56 11.62
C PRO A 42 -1.64 6.66 12.13
N ASP A 43 -1.50 7.05 13.40
CA ASP A 43 -2.31 8.12 14.02
C ASP A 43 -1.94 9.52 13.49
N ILE A 44 -0.84 9.63 12.75
CA ILE A 44 -0.42 10.86 12.08
C ILE A 44 -0.89 10.87 10.64
N GLU A 45 -1.15 12.07 10.13
CA GLU A 45 -1.37 12.30 8.72
C GLU A 45 -0.04 12.18 7.95
N LEU A 46 -0.10 11.51 6.80
CA LEU A 46 1.00 11.38 5.85
C LEU A 46 0.76 12.34 4.68
N LEU A 47 1.80 12.62 3.90
CA LEU A 47 1.61 13.36 2.65
C LEU A 47 0.83 12.51 1.64
N ASP A 48 0.12 13.14 0.71
CA ASP A 48 -0.72 12.48 -0.30
C ASP A 48 0.03 11.42 -1.12
N ASN A 49 1.35 11.59 -1.29
CA ASN A 49 2.21 10.65 -2.00
C ASN A 49 2.88 9.61 -1.10
N GLN A 50 2.49 9.47 0.17
CA GLN A 50 3.12 8.61 1.16
C GLN A 50 2.19 7.53 1.68
N VAL A 51 2.75 6.35 1.92
CA VAL A 51 2.04 5.19 2.47
C VAL A 51 2.86 4.49 3.54
N ALA A 52 2.23 4.14 4.65
CA ALA A 52 2.83 3.28 5.68
C ALA A 52 2.56 1.81 5.35
N ILE A 53 3.62 1.05 5.10
CA ILE A 53 3.51 -0.34 4.64
C ILE A 53 3.50 -1.31 5.81
N LYS A 54 2.51 -2.21 5.82
CA LYS A 54 2.43 -3.33 6.74
C LYS A 54 3.24 -4.49 6.16
N ASP A 55 4.47 -4.66 6.61
CA ASP A 55 5.41 -5.71 6.13
C ASP A 55 5.79 -6.73 7.22
N TYR A 56 4.81 -7.13 8.02
CA TYR A 56 5.03 -8.06 9.13
C TYR A 56 3.93 -9.13 9.15
N THR A 57 4.19 -10.23 9.86
CA THR A 57 3.25 -11.35 10.06
C THR A 57 2.72 -11.91 8.73
N GLU A 58 1.40 -11.86 8.51
CA GLU A 58 0.72 -12.30 7.28
C GLU A 58 1.18 -11.54 6.03
N ASN A 59 1.69 -10.32 6.20
CA ASN A 59 2.13 -9.46 5.11
C ASN A 59 3.64 -9.45 4.88
N ALA A 60 4.43 -10.29 5.55
CA ALA A 60 5.87 -10.34 5.31
C ALA A 60 6.18 -10.53 3.80
N GLY A 61 7.03 -9.65 3.25
CA GLY A 61 7.36 -9.55 1.82
C GLY A 61 6.55 -8.50 1.05
N MET A 62 5.74 -7.69 1.72
CA MET A 62 4.87 -6.68 1.09
C MET A 62 5.70 -5.56 0.46
N VAL A 63 6.71 -5.05 1.16
CA VAL A 63 7.58 -3.98 0.65
C VAL A 63 8.26 -4.43 -0.65
N GLU A 64 8.83 -5.64 -0.67
CA GLU A 64 9.48 -6.20 -1.84
C GLU A 64 8.51 -6.36 -3.02
N ALA A 65 7.30 -6.87 -2.76
CA ALA A 65 6.28 -7.05 -3.79
C ALA A 65 5.83 -5.72 -4.40
N LEU A 66 5.60 -4.69 -3.58
CA LEU A 66 5.17 -3.37 -4.04
C LEU A 66 6.28 -2.61 -4.76
N LEU A 67 7.53 -2.71 -4.29
CA LEU A 67 8.70 -2.14 -4.98
C LEU A 67 8.90 -2.80 -6.36
N SER A 68 8.83 -4.13 -6.41
CA SER A 68 9.02 -4.90 -7.65
C SER A 68 7.94 -4.62 -8.68
N ALA A 69 6.72 -4.32 -8.22
CA ALA A 69 5.59 -3.96 -9.05
C ALA A 69 5.57 -2.47 -9.47
N GLY A 70 6.46 -1.64 -8.93
CA GLY A 70 6.47 -0.20 -9.19
C GLY A 70 5.30 0.54 -8.52
N VAL A 71 4.72 0.01 -7.45
CA VAL A 71 3.66 0.69 -6.67
C VAL A 71 4.27 1.75 -5.74
N ILE A 72 5.36 1.40 -5.07
CA ILE A 72 6.14 2.29 -4.21
C ILE A 72 7.55 2.47 -4.76
N SER A 73 8.24 3.55 -4.36
CA SER A 73 9.52 3.95 -4.96
C SER A 73 10.63 4.19 -3.93
N ARG A 74 10.40 5.05 -2.93
CA ARG A 74 11.46 5.53 -2.02
C ARG A 74 11.05 5.40 -0.56
N TYR A 75 11.93 4.82 0.26
CA TYR A 75 11.79 4.85 1.71
C TYR A 75 12.00 6.27 2.26
N ILE A 76 11.10 6.73 3.12
CA ILE A 76 11.16 8.06 3.74
C ILE A 76 11.63 7.98 5.18
N LYS A 77 10.87 7.27 6.02
CA LYS A 77 11.09 7.18 7.47
C LYS A 77 10.27 6.03 8.04
N SER A 78 10.50 5.71 9.31
CA SER A 78 9.57 4.87 10.06
C SER A 78 8.77 5.74 11.01
N VAL A 79 7.47 5.46 11.15
CA VAL A 79 6.54 6.20 12.00
C VAL A 79 5.87 5.25 13.00
N PRO A 80 5.45 5.73 14.18
CA PRO A 80 4.68 4.91 15.10
C PRO A 80 3.28 4.62 14.53
N ALA A 81 2.85 3.37 14.66
CA ALA A 81 1.47 2.95 14.43
C ALA A 81 1.08 1.94 15.53
N GLY A 82 0.32 2.42 16.52
CA GLY A 82 0.09 1.67 17.76
C GLY A 82 1.39 1.38 18.52
N PHE A 83 1.70 0.10 18.73
CA PHE A 83 2.88 -0.35 19.50
C PHE A 83 4.12 -0.65 18.65
N MET A 84 4.10 -0.30 17.35
CA MET A 84 5.15 -0.68 16.40
C MET A 84 5.62 0.52 15.58
N MET A 85 6.83 0.42 15.03
CA MET A 85 7.34 1.33 14.02
C MET A 85 7.08 0.72 12.64
N VAL A 86 6.45 1.48 11.75
CA VAL A 86 6.10 1.03 10.40
C VAL A 86 6.81 1.89 9.35
N PRO A 87 7.38 1.30 8.29
CA PRO A 87 8.10 2.05 7.29
C PRO A 87 7.15 2.78 6.36
N VAL A 88 7.45 4.04 6.08
CA VAL A 88 6.74 4.91 5.16
C VAL A 88 7.54 5.02 3.87
N TYR A 89 6.83 4.83 2.76
CA TYR A 89 7.38 4.95 1.41
C TYR A 89 6.60 5.99 0.61
N GLU A 90 7.25 6.57 -0.39
CA GLU A 90 6.57 7.29 -1.47
C GLU A 90 5.97 6.30 -2.47
N ILE A 91 4.77 6.60 -2.98
CA ILE A 91 4.23 5.92 -4.15
C ILE A 91 4.98 6.34 -5.43
N SER A 92 5.01 5.48 -6.45
CA SER A 92 5.65 5.81 -7.73
C SER A 92 4.82 6.81 -8.55
N GLU A 93 5.46 7.48 -9.51
CA GLU A 93 4.74 8.36 -10.45
C GLU A 93 3.69 7.62 -11.30
N GLU A 94 3.91 6.33 -11.54
CA GLU A 94 2.97 5.50 -12.28
C GLU A 94 1.75 5.16 -11.43
N PHE A 95 1.96 4.89 -10.15
CA PHE A 95 0.89 4.57 -9.20
C PHE A 95 0.07 5.81 -8.81
N LYS A 96 0.68 7.01 -8.77
CA LYS A 96 -0.06 8.27 -8.57
C LYS A 96 -1.26 8.42 -9.51
N LYS A 97 -1.09 8.04 -10.79
CA LYS A 97 -2.17 8.09 -11.78
C LYS A 97 -3.32 7.14 -11.47
N GLU A 98 -3.04 6.03 -10.77
CA GLU A 98 -4.11 5.13 -10.30
C GLU A 98 -4.83 5.70 -9.08
N VAL A 99 -4.11 6.39 -8.20
CA VAL A 99 -4.70 7.08 -7.05
C VAL A 99 -5.61 8.21 -7.52
N GLU A 100 -5.12 9.10 -8.40
CA GLU A 100 -5.90 10.21 -8.97
C GLU A 100 -7.20 9.72 -9.64
N ARG A 101 -7.16 8.60 -10.36
CA ARG A 101 -8.37 8.00 -10.96
C ARG A 101 -9.37 7.51 -9.93
N ALA A 102 -8.89 6.95 -8.82
CA ALA A 102 -9.76 6.45 -7.75
C ALA A 102 -10.40 7.57 -6.93
N GLU A 103 -9.85 8.79 -6.95
CA GLU A 103 -10.46 9.97 -6.30
C GLU A 103 -11.64 10.54 -7.11
N GLU A 104 -11.70 10.26 -8.41
CA GLU A 104 -12.75 10.71 -9.32
C GLU A 104 -13.99 9.79 -9.33
N GLU A 105 -13.93 8.61 -8.69
CA GLU A 105 -14.99 7.59 -8.62
C GLU A 105 -15.88 7.71 -7.37
#